data_AF-A0A1I1B6L8-F1
#
_entry.id   AF-A0A1I1B6L8-F1
#
_cell.length_a   1.000
_cell.length_b   1.000
_cell.length_c   1.000
_cell.angle_alpha   90.00
_cell.angle_beta   90.00
_cell.angle_gamma   90.00
#
_symmetry.space_group_name_H-M   'P 1'
#
loop_
_entity.id
_entity.type
_entity.pdbx_description
1 polymer ?
#
loop_
_entity_poly.entity_id
_entity_poly.type
_entity_poly.pdbx_seq_one_letter_code
_entity_poly.pdbx_strand_id
1 'polypeptide(L)'
;MANRSFHFRPLFEVMEVLEQRLSVPGNAPSSAETSVLDIQFHRSLVMMADNSPLLAAWNTMANVFQAILEITNMTSATYRQFYDSHRRLADLVIPRNPDSADELTRHIVNAQEIIIDRLEKNMKS
;
A
#
# COMPACT_ATOMS: atom_id res chain seq x y z
N MET A 1 25.45 -8.28 -15.98
CA MET A 1 23.98 -8.13 -15.95
C MET A 1 23.55 -8.14 -14.49
N ALA A 2 23.30 -6.97 -13.90
CA ALA A 2 22.78 -6.91 -12.53
C ALA A 2 21.46 -7.70 -12.48
N ASN A 3 21.35 -8.61 -11.51
CA ASN A 3 20.27 -9.59 -11.44
C ASN A 3 18.93 -8.86 -11.25
N ARG A 4 18.09 -8.92 -12.30
CA ARG A 4 16.82 -8.20 -12.43
C ARG A 4 15.83 -8.51 -11.29
N SER A 5 16.00 -9.63 -10.57
CA SER A 5 15.18 -9.95 -9.40
C SER A 5 15.46 -9.05 -8.18
N PHE A 6 16.67 -8.49 -8.05
CA PHE A 6 17.01 -7.61 -6.92
C PHE A 6 16.23 -6.29 -6.97
N HIS A 7 15.83 -5.84 -8.16
CA HIS A 7 15.08 -4.61 -8.33
C HIS A 7 13.70 -4.70 -7.67
N PHE A 8 13.04 -5.85 -7.78
CA PHE A 8 11.69 -6.07 -7.22
C PHE A 8 11.68 -6.61 -5.79
N ARG A 9 12.86 -6.88 -5.22
CA ARG A 9 13.00 -7.45 -3.88
C ARG A 9 12.23 -6.66 -2.80
N PRO A 10 12.25 -5.32 -2.77
CA PRO A 10 11.46 -4.57 -1.78
C PRO A 10 9.95 -4.86 -1.86
N LEU A 11 9.41 -5.02 -3.07
CA LEU A 11 7.99 -5.33 -3.27
C LEU A 11 7.68 -6.79 -2.92
N PHE A 12 8.56 -7.74 -3.23
CA PHE A 12 8.39 -9.13 -2.81
C PHE A 12 8.38 -9.28 -1.29
N GLU A 13 9.34 -8.66 -0.60
CA GLU A 13 9.46 -8.76 0.86
C GLU A 13 8.20 -8.23 1.57
N VAL A 14 7.66 -7.09 1.15
CA VAL A 14 6.43 -6.56 1.74
C VAL A 14 5.20 -7.41 1.40
N MET A 15 5.11 -7.96 0.17
CA MET A 15 4.01 -8.84 -0.21
C MET A 15 4.03 -10.16 0.57
N GLU A 16 5.20 -10.70 0.90
CA GLU A 16 5.34 -11.86 1.78
C GLU A 16 4.82 -11.55 3.19
N VAL A 17 5.17 -10.39 3.76
CA VAL A 17 4.67 -9.99 5.09
C VAL A 17 3.15 -9.82 5.07
N LEU A 18 2.59 -9.20 4.02
CA LEU A 18 1.15 -9.05 3.83
C LEU A 18 0.46 -10.42 3.75
N GLU A 19 1.03 -11.36 3.01
CA GLU A 19 0.49 -12.72 2.85
C GLU A 19 0.52 -13.51 4.16
N GLN A 20 1.63 -13.44 4.91
CA GLN A 20 1.77 -14.14 6.20
C GLN A 20 0.68 -13.75 7.21
N ARG A 21 0.23 -12.50 7.19
CA ARG A 21 -0.84 -12.00 8.08
C ARG A 21 -2.21 -12.59 7.75
N LEU A 22 -2.42 -13.10 6.54
CA LEU A 22 -3.65 -13.83 6.19
C LEU A 22 -3.66 -15.25 6.73
N SER A 23 -2.48 -15.84 6.90
CA SER A 23 -2.31 -17.24 7.30
C SER A 23 -2.46 -17.46 8.81
N VAL A 24 -2.73 -16.41 9.60
CA VAL A 24 -2.94 -16.51 11.05
C VAL A 24 -4.43 -16.36 11.38
N PRO A 25 -5.17 -17.46 11.60
CA PRO A 25 -6.59 -17.40 11.95
C PRO A 25 -6.80 -16.64 13.25
N GLY A 26 -7.73 -15.68 13.25
CA GLY A 26 -8.10 -14.91 14.46
C GLY A 26 -7.14 -13.80 14.87
N ASN A 27 -6.08 -13.54 14.11
CA ASN A 27 -5.12 -12.46 14.38
C ASN A 27 -5.01 -11.49 13.20
N ALA A 28 -6.15 -10.94 12.78
CA ALA A 28 -6.16 -9.88 11.79
C ALA A 28 -5.35 -8.68 12.35
N PRO A 29 -4.44 -8.09 11.54
CA PRO A 29 -3.64 -6.97 12.01
C PRO A 29 -4.55 -5.80 12.40
N SER A 30 -4.12 -5.06 13.42
CA SER A 30 -4.75 -3.81 13.80
C SER A 30 -4.73 -2.80 12.65
N SER A 31 -5.55 -1.75 12.76
CA SER A 31 -5.54 -0.66 11.77
C SER A 31 -4.19 0.03 11.67
N ALA A 32 -3.51 0.23 12.81
CA ALA A 32 -2.17 0.80 12.86
C ALA A 32 -1.14 -0.11 12.15
N GLU A 33 -1.16 -1.42 12.42
CA GLU A 33 -0.30 -2.38 11.70
C GLU A 33 -0.60 -2.41 10.21
N THR A 34 -1.87 -2.37 9.82
CA THR A 34 -2.28 -2.33 8.41
C THR A 34 -1.77 -1.07 7.72
N SER A 35 -1.85 0.09 8.39
CA SER A 35 -1.35 1.38 7.89
C SER A 35 0.17 1.36 7.68
N VAL A 36 0.92 0.73 8.59
CA VAL A 36 2.38 0.56 8.42
C VAL A 36 2.69 -0.30 7.20
N LEU A 37 1.97 -1.39 7.01
CA LEU A 37 2.17 -2.30 5.86
C LEU A 37 1.83 -1.60 4.53
N ASP A 38 0.77 -0.78 4.52
CA ASP A 38 0.36 0.04 3.37
C ASP A 38 1.48 1.03 2.97
N ILE A 39 2.02 1.78 3.94
CA ILE A 39 3.14 2.71 3.73
C ILE A 39 4.39 1.99 3.19
N GLN A 40 4.72 0.81 3.74
CA GLN A 40 5.85 0.01 3.28
C GLN A 40 5.66 -0.48 1.84
N PHE A 41 4.44 -0.90 1.50
CA PHE A 41 4.11 -1.35 0.16
C PHE A 41 4.31 -0.22 -0.85
N HIS A 42 3.70 0.94 -0.64
CA HIS A 42 3.85 2.05 -1.58
C HIS A 42 5.28 2.59 -1.64
N ARG A 43 6.01 2.60 -0.51
CA ARG A 43 7.43 2.93 -0.51
C ARG A 43 8.24 1.98 -1.40
N SER A 44 7.90 0.69 -1.42
CA SER A 44 8.58 -0.29 -2.28
C SER A 44 8.41 0.07 -3.76
N LEU A 45 7.21 0.51 -4.19
CA LEU A 45 6.96 0.98 -5.55
C LEU A 45 7.83 2.19 -5.90
N VAL A 46 7.93 3.16 -4.99
CA VAL A 46 8.75 4.36 -5.19
C VAL A 46 10.25 4.03 -5.25
N MET A 47 10.74 3.11 -4.42
CA MET A 47 12.13 2.65 -4.49
C MET A 47 12.46 2.01 -5.84
N MET A 48 11.54 1.20 -6.37
CA MET A 48 11.71 0.56 -7.68
C MET A 48 11.66 1.54 -8.84
N ALA A 49 11.09 2.74 -8.67
CA ALA A 49 11.10 3.75 -9.72
C ALA A 49 12.50 4.34 -9.98
N ASP A 50 13.50 4.03 -9.13
CA ASP A 50 14.89 4.54 -9.20
C ASP A 50 14.95 6.07 -9.35
N ASN A 51 13.98 6.76 -8.72
CA ASN A 51 13.84 8.21 -8.74
C ASN A 51 14.11 8.75 -7.34
N SER A 52 15.37 9.13 -7.09
CA SER A 52 15.82 9.60 -5.77
C SER A 52 15.05 10.82 -5.25
N PRO A 53 14.74 11.86 -6.07
CA PRO A 53 13.86 12.94 -5.63
C PRO A 53 12.47 12.47 -5.18
N LEU A 54 11.85 11.55 -5.92
CA LEU A 54 10.53 11.00 -5.56
C LEU A 54 10.60 10.20 -4.27
N LEU A 55 11.65 9.39 -4.08
CA LEU A 55 11.85 8.63 -2.84
C LEU A 55 12.09 9.57 -1.65
N ALA A 56 12.85 10.65 -1.82
CA ALA A 56 13.05 11.64 -0.78
C ALA A 56 11.72 12.31 -0.39
N ALA A 57 10.93 12.75 -1.38
CA ALA A 57 9.62 13.32 -1.15
C ALA A 57 8.66 12.35 -0.43
N TRP A 58 8.65 11.08 -0.85
CA TRP A 58 7.89 10.03 -0.19
C TRP A 58 8.26 9.90 1.29
N ASN A 59 9.56 9.79 1.60
CA ASN A 59 10.02 9.63 2.97
C ASN A 59 9.67 10.85 3.86
N THR A 60 9.63 12.06 3.30
CA THR A 60 9.18 13.25 4.03
C THR A 60 7.69 13.21 4.37
N MET A 61 6.86 12.64 3.50
CA MET A 61 5.41 12.59 3.69
C MET A 61 4.90 11.31 4.37
N ALA A 62 5.72 10.26 4.49
CA ALA A 62 5.32 8.95 4.97
C ALA A 62 4.60 9.00 6.33
N ASN A 63 5.11 9.78 7.28
CA ASN A 63 4.49 9.92 8.61
C ASN A 63 3.13 10.63 8.54
N VAL A 64 2.96 11.58 7.62
CA VAL A 64 1.68 12.28 7.41
C VAL A 64 0.67 11.32 6.79
N PHE A 65 1.06 10.54 5.78
CA PHE A 65 0.19 9.53 5.19
C PHE A 65 -0.21 8.48 6.22
N GLN A 66 0.73 7.97 7.01
CA GLN A 66 0.42 7.01 8.07
C GLN A 66 -0.61 7.57 9.07
N ALA A 67 -0.43 8.81 9.51
CA ALA A 67 -1.38 9.45 10.43
C ALA A 67 -2.79 9.57 9.82
N ILE A 68 -2.89 9.92 8.52
CA ILE A 68 -4.18 9.98 7.82
C ILE A 68 -4.84 8.61 7.79
N LEU A 69 -4.09 7.56 7.47
CA LEU A 69 -4.58 6.18 7.40
C LEU A 69 -5.08 5.68 8.77
N GLU A 70 -4.36 6.00 9.84
CA GLU A 70 -4.71 5.65 11.21
C GLU A 70 -5.98 6.38 11.68
N ILE A 71 -6.08 7.70 11.45
CA ILE A 71 -7.26 8.52 11.83
C ILE A 71 -8.50 8.08 11.08
N THR A 72 -8.35 7.79 9.79
CA THR A 72 -9.47 7.33 8.95
C THR A 72 -9.77 5.86 9.17
N ASN A 73 -8.96 5.13 9.95
CA ASN A 73 -9.06 3.70 10.19
C ASN A 73 -9.19 2.92 8.87
N MET A 74 -8.49 3.34 7.81
CA MET A 74 -8.70 2.96 6.40
C MET A 74 -8.29 1.51 6.09
N THR A 75 -8.85 0.58 6.85
CA THR A 75 -8.90 -0.82 6.48
C THR A 75 -10.05 -0.98 5.48
N SER A 76 -9.79 -1.75 4.42
CA SER A 76 -10.87 -2.38 3.64
C SER A 76 -11.81 -3.12 4.61
N ALA A 77 -13.04 -3.47 4.19
CA ALA A 77 -14.00 -4.12 5.10
C ALA A 77 -13.43 -5.40 5.75
N THR A 78 -12.43 -6.01 5.11
CA THR A 78 -11.58 -7.05 5.72
C THR A 78 -10.11 -6.87 5.33
N TYR A 79 -9.21 -7.43 6.14
CA TYR A 79 -7.79 -7.51 5.78
C TYR A 79 -7.54 -8.29 4.48
N ARG A 80 -8.39 -9.29 4.17
CA ARG A 80 -8.35 -10.04 2.91
C ARG A 80 -8.54 -9.13 1.70
N GLN A 81 -9.54 -8.24 1.73
CA GLN A 81 -9.76 -7.27 0.64
C GLN A 81 -8.58 -6.31 0.47
N PHE A 82 -8.01 -5.84 1.58
CA PHE A 82 -6.81 -5.01 1.57
C PHE A 82 -5.66 -5.74 0.87
N TYR A 83 -5.36 -6.97 1.29
CA TYR A 83 -4.35 -7.82 0.65
C TYR A 83 -4.62 -8.04 -0.84
N ASP A 84 -5.85 -8.43 -1.21
CA ASP A 84 -6.18 -8.77 -2.60
C ASP A 84 -6.00 -7.55 -3.53
N SER A 85 -6.31 -6.35 -3.04
CA SER A 85 -6.05 -5.10 -3.78
C SER A 85 -4.56 -4.86 -4.00
N HIS A 86 -3.72 -5.11 -3.00
CA HIS A 86 -2.27 -4.91 -3.09
C HIS A 86 -1.60 -5.99 -3.95
N ARG A 87 -2.05 -7.25 -3.81
CA ARG A 87 -1.61 -8.38 -4.62
C ARG A 87 -1.89 -8.12 -6.10
N ARG A 88 -3.11 -7.68 -6.44
CA ARG A 88 -3.47 -7.36 -7.82
C ARG A 88 -2.52 -6.33 -8.44
N LEU A 89 -2.17 -5.28 -7.69
CA LEU A 89 -1.23 -4.28 -8.16
C LEU A 89 0.18 -4.84 -8.32
N ALA A 90 0.68 -5.61 -7.34
CA ALA A 90 1.98 -6.27 -7.43
C ALA A 90 2.09 -7.21 -8.64
N ASP A 91 1.03 -7.99 -8.90
CA ASP A 91 0.95 -8.94 -10.01
C ASP A 91 0.96 -8.25 -11.39
N LEU A 92 0.63 -6.95 -11.47
CA LEU A 92 0.77 -6.15 -12.68
C LEU A 92 2.14 -5.45 -12.75
N VAL A 93 2.63 -4.91 -11.64
CA VAL A 93 3.89 -4.15 -11.58
C VAL A 93 5.10 -5.04 -11.86
N ILE A 94 5.18 -6.22 -11.25
CA ILE A 94 6.31 -7.14 -11.38
C ILE A 94 6.57 -7.56 -12.84
N PRO A 95 5.56 -8.02 -13.61
CA PRO A 95 5.75 -8.33 -15.02
C PRO A 95 5.80 -7.09 -15.93
N ARG A 96 5.72 -5.87 -15.40
CA ARG A 96 5.65 -4.61 -16.15
C ARG A 96 4.46 -4.56 -17.12
N ASN A 97 3.31 -5.02 -16.65
CA ASN A 97 2.08 -4.96 -17.42
C ASN A 97 1.72 -3.47 -17.69
N PRO A 98 1.40 -3.08 -18.94
CA PRO A 98 1.05 -1.70 -19.27
C PRO A 98 -0.14 -1.15 -18.46
N ASP A 99 -1.04 -2.02 -18.02
CA ASP A 99 -2.24 -1.66 -17.24
C ASP A 99 -1.91 -1.36 -15.76
N SER A 100 -0.65 -1.56 -15.33
CA SER A 100 -0.26 -1.32 -13.93
C SER A 100 -0.45 0.14 -13.52
N ALA A 101 -0.28 1.08 -14.44
CA ALA A 101 -0.49 2.51 -14.17
C ALA A 101 -1.96 2.81 -13.90
N ASP A 102 -2.86 2.31 -14.75
CA ASP A 102 -4.31 2.50 -14.59
C ASP A 102 -4.82 1.83 -13.31
N GLU A 103 -4.31 0.64 -12.99
CA GLU A 103 -4.63 -0.04 -11.73
C GLU A 103 -4.18 0.78 -10.52
N LEU A 104 -2.96 1.31 -10.54
CA LEU A 104 -2.43 2.16 -9.46
C LEU A 104 -3.28 3.42 -9.30
N THR A 105 -3.63 4.11 -10.39
CA THR A 105 -4.49 5.28 -10.36
C THR A 105 -5.85 4.95 -9.76
N ARG A 106 -6.49 3.89 -10.22
CA ARG A 106 -7.79 3.46 -9.69
C ARG A 106 -7.71 3.09 -8.20
N HIS A 107 -6.65 2.42 -7.79
CA HIS A 107 -6.41 2.06 -6.40
C HIS A 107 -6.29 3.31 -5.51
N ILE A 108 -5.49 4.30 -5.92
CA ILE A 108 -5.33 5.56 -5.19
C ILE A 108 -6.62 6.37 -5.13
N VAL A 109 -7.35 6.50 -6.25
CA VAL A 109 -8.62 7.25 -6.30
C VAL A 109 -9.65 6.62 -5.37
N ASN A 110 -9.80 5.29 -5.40
CA ASN A 110 -10.71 4.60 -4.50
C ASN A 110 -10.35 4.83 -3.02
N ALA A 111 -9.06 4.77 -2.67
CA ALA A 111 -8.60 5.04 -1.31
C ALA A 111 -8.88 6.50 -0.89
N GLN A 112 -8.64 7.45 -1.80
CA GLN A 112 -8.92 8.87 -1.59
C GLN A 112 -10.41 9.12 -1.30
N GLU A 113 -11.32 8.54 -2.09
CA GLU A 113 -12.77 8.68 -1.89
C GLU A 113 -13.19 8.15 -0.51
N ILE A 114 -12.66 7.00 -0.10
CA ILE A 114 -12.92 6.42 1.24
C ILE A 114 -12.39 7.33 2.35
N ILE A 115 -11.17 7.86 2.21
CA ILE A 115 -10.58 8.79 3.18
C ILE A 115 -11.45 10.02 3.36
N ILE A 116 -11.89 10.64 2.26
CA ILE A 116 -12.71 11.85 2.28
C ILE A 116 -14.04 11.57 2.98
N ASP A 117 -14.77 10.52 2.59
CA ASP A 117 -16.04 10.15 3.21
C ASP A 117 -15.92 9.93 4.74
N ARG A 118 -14.82 9.30 5.19
CA ARG A 118 -14.57 9.08 6.62
C ARG A 118 -14.19 10.34 7.36
N LEU A 119 -13.36 11.21 6.79
CA LEU A 119 -13.04 12.51 7.38
C LEU A 119 -14.31 13.36 7.55
N GLU A 120 -15.17 13.40 6.53
CA GLU A 120 -16.44 14.13 6.60
C GLU A 120 -17.37 13.59 7.69
N LYS A 121 -17.39 12.26 7.91
CA LYS A 121 -18.15 11.64 9.00
C LYS A 121 -17.59 12.00 10.38
N ASN A 122 -16.27 11.93 10.54
CA ASN A 122 -15.60 12.26 11.80
C ASN A 122 -15.72 13.75 12.17
N MET A 123 -15.91 14.64 11.19
CA MET A 123 -16.12 16.07 11.44
C MET A 123 -17.56 16.42 11.85
N LYS A 124 -18.52 15.52 11.61
CA LYS A 124 -19.94 15.71 11.93
C LYS A 124 -20.34 15.07 13.28
N SER A 125 -19.46 14.28 13.88
CA SER A 125 -19.60 13.68 15.21
C SER A 125 -18.99 14.54 16.29
#